data_AF-A0A2W7IEF7-F1
#
_entry.id   AF-A0A2W7IEF7-F1
#
_cell.length_a   1.000
_cell.length_b   1.000
_cell.length_c   1.000
_cell.angle_alpha   90.00
_cell.angle_beta   90.00
_cell.angle_gamma   90.00
#
_symmetry.space_group_name_H-M   'P 1'
#
loop_
_entity.id
_entity.type
_entity.pdbx_description
1 polymer ?
#
loop_
_entity_poly.entity_id
_entity_poly.type
_entity_poly.pdbx_seq_one_letter_code
_entity_poly.pdbx_strand_id
1 'polypeptide(L)' 'MPEAAKKPSPKPSPKPGPKPCPKPCPICRRPMVEAFRPFCSDRCRQVDLGRWLTEAYVVPGPAVEEPEPE' A
#
# COMPACT_ATOMS: atom_id res chain seq x y z
N MET A 1 -31.70 10.80 27.91
CA MET A 1 -31.22 9.70 27.04
C MET A 1 -29.69 9.74 27.04
N PRO A 2 -28.95 8.88 27.77
CA PRO A 2 -27.50 8.88 27.65
C PRO A 2 -27.08 8.21 26.32
N GLU A 3 -26.50 9.00 25.42
CA GLU A 3 -25.89 8.53 24.17
C GLU A 3 -24.82 7.48 24.48
N ALA A 4 -24.98 6.30 23.88
CA ALA A 4 -24.08 5.18 24.01
C ALA A 4 -22.67 5.58 23.52
N ALA A 5 -21.73 5.67 24.46
CA ALA A 5 -20.32 5.90 24.22
C ALA A 5 -19.77 4.93 23.16
N LYS A 6 -19.42 5.46 22.00
CA LYS A 6 -18.81 4.73 20.89
C LYS A 6 -17.38 4.36 21.29
N LYS A 7 -17.20 3.14 21.81
CA LYS A 7 -15.89 2.62 22.21
C LYS A 7 -14.92 2.62 21.02
N PRO A 8 -13.77 3.32 21.07
CA PRO A 8 -12.78 3.25 20.00
C PRO A 8 -12.14 1.85 20.01
N SER A 9 -12.07 1.22 18.83
CA SER A 9 -11.46 -0.10 18.68
C SER A 9 -9.96 -0.07 19.06
N PRO A 10 -9.44 -1.10 19.76
CA PRO A 10 -8.04 -1.13 20.14
C PRO A 10 -7.16 -1.23 18.90
N LYS A 11 -6.20 -0.31 18.77
CA LYS A 11 -5.14 -0.36 17.75
C LYS A 11 -4.34 -1.64 17.99
N PRO A 12 -4.19 -2.56 17.00
CA PRO A 12 -3.38 -3.74 17.21
C PRO A 12 -1.91 -3.35 17.37
N SER A 13 -1.33 -3.71 18.51
CA SER A 13 0.09 -3.53 18.83
C SER A 13 0.99 -4.22 17.79
N PRO A 14 2.17 -3.65 17.48
CA PRO A 14 3.09 -4.26 16.53
C PRO A 14 3.71 -5.51 17.17
N LYS A 15 3.44 -6.69 16.60
CA LYS A 15 4.15 -7.92 16.98
C LYS A 15 5.60 -7.86 16.46
N PRO A 16 6.60 -8.34 17.22
CA PRO A 16 7.99 -8.39 16.77
C PRO A 16 8.10 -9.26 15.51
N GLY A 17 8.79 -8.73 14.49
CA GLY A 17 8.58 -9.10 13.09
C GLY A 17 9.23 -10.43 12.68
N PRO A 18 8.59 -11.18 11.76
CA PRO A 18 9.19 -12.38 11.18
C PRO A 18 10.37 -12.03 10.26
N LYS A 19 11.30 -13.00 10.21
CA LYS A 19 12.60 -13.04 9.53
C LYS A 19 12.57 -12.37 8.13
N PRO A 20 13.65 -11.70 7.69
CA PRO A 20 13.68 -10.98 6.42
C PRO A 20 13.35 -11.92 5.26
N CYS A 21 12.13 -11.81 4.74
CA CYS A 21 11.79 -12.28 3.42
C CYS A 21 12.52 -11.37 2.42
N PRO A 22 13.11 -11.90 1.34
CA PRO A 22 14.06 -11.17 0.49
C PRO A 22 13.51 -9.88 -0.14
N LYS A 23 12.19 -9.64 -0.11
CA LYS A 23 11.57 -8.37 -0.51
C LYS A 23 10.50 -7.96 0.53
N PRO A 24 10.65 -6.79 1.20
CA PRO A 24 9.65 -6.28 2.13
C PRO A 24 8.40 -5.76 1.39
N CYS A 25 7.29 -5.54 2.11
CA CYS A 25 6.07 -4.99 1.53
C CYS A 25 6.34 -3.65 0.80
N PRO A 26 5.95 -3.47 -0.48
CA PRO A 26 6.26 -2.26 -1.25
C PRO A 26 5.53 -1.01 -0.75
N ILE A 27 4.44 -1.18 0.02
CA ILE A 27 3.61 -0.08 0.52
C ILE A 27 4.08 0.48 1.86
N CYS A 28 4.54 -0.38 2.77
CA CYS A 28 4.89 0.02 4.15
C CYS A 28 6.15 -0.63 4.72
N ARG A 29 6.87 -1.42 3.92
CA ARG A 29 8.14 -2.09 4.27
C ARG A 29 8.08 -3.09 5.42
N ARG A 30 6.88 -3.42 5.91
CA ARG A 30 6.67 -4.50 6.88
C ARG A 30 6.97 -5.87 6.27
N PRO A 31 7.30 -6.88 7.09
CA PRO A 31 7.49 -8.24 6.61
C PRO A 31 6.23 -8.74 5.92
N MET A 32 6.44 -9.44 4.80
CA MET A 32 5.39 -10.03 3.99
C MET A 32 4.71 -11.17 4.75
N VAL A 33 3.41 -11.35 4.52
CA VAL A 33 2.64 -12.49 5.05
C VAL A 33 2.28 -13.40 3.89
N GLU A 34 2.39 -14.72 4.08
CA GLU A 34 2.19 -15.71 3.00
C GLU A 34 0.81 -15.62 2.34
N ALA A 35 -0.24 -15.36 3.12
CA ALA A 35 -1.59 -15.16 2.60
C ALA A 35 -1.76 -13.87 1.76
N PHE A 36 -0.87 -12.89 1.91
CA PHE A 36 -1.00 -11.57 1.30
C PHE A 36 0.15 -11.21 0.36
N ARG A 37 1.04 -12.14 -0.01
CA ARG A 37 2.19 -11.87 -0.90
C ARG A 37 1.69 -11.19 -2.18
N PRO A 38 2.32 -10.08 -2.64
CA PRO A 38 3.58 -9.47 -2.19
C PRO A 38 3.47 -8.43 -1.04
N PHE A 39 2.38 -8.41 -0.27
CA PHE A 39 2.08 -7.42 0.77
C PHE A 39 2.09 -8.01 2.19
N CYS A 40 1.98 -7.15 3.19
CA CYS A 40 1.86 -7.55 4.59
C CYS A 40 0.39 -7.73 5.06
N SER A 41 -0.59 -7.22 4.30
CA SER A 41 -2.02 -7.27 4.65
C SER A 41 -2.91 -6.88 3.47
N ASP A 42 -4.21 -7.21 3.56
CA ASP A 42 -5.24 -6.78 2.63
C ASP A 42 -5.28 -5.25 2.46
N ARG A 43 -5.14 -4.49 3.55
CA ARG A 43 -5.10 -3.02 3.49
C ARG A 43 -4.00 -2.50 2.55
N CYS A 44 -2.81 -3.09 2.59
CA CYS A 44 -1.72 -2.67 1.70
C CYS A 44 -2.00 -3.05 0.24
N ARG A 45 -2.66 -4.18 -0.01
CA ARG A 45 -3.12 -4.56 -1.37
C ARG A 45 -4.09 -3.53 -1.93
N GLN A 46 -5.06 -3.10 -1.12
CA GLN A 46 -6.04 -2.09 -1.52
C GLN A 46 -5.40 -0.71 -1.77
N VAL A 47 -4.42 -0.32 -0.96
CA VAL A 47 -3.69 0.95 -1.17
C VAL A 47 -2.88 0.92 -2.47
N ASP A 48 -2.21 -0.20 -2.76
CA ASP A 48 -1.51 -0.39 -4.04
C ASP A 48 -2.48 -0.23 -5.20
N LEU A 49 -3.60 -0.95 -5.17
CA LEU A 49 -4.66 -0.84 -6.18
C LEU A 49 -5.16 0.61 -6.33
N GLY A 50 -5.34 1.34 -5.24
CA GLY A 50 -5.71 2.75 -5.28
C GLY A 50 -4.69 3.60 -6.05
N ARG A 51 -3.40 3.37 -5.83
CA ARG A 51 -2.34 4.10 -6.56
C ARG A 51 -2.34 3.80 -8.06
N TRP A 52 -2.68 2.58 -8.46
CA TRP A 52 -2.88 2.22 -9.86
C TRP A 52 -4.07 2.98 -10.46
N LEU A 53 -5.21 2.97 -9.77
CA LEU A 53 -6.44 3.60 -10.26
C LEU A 53 -6.34 5.14 -10.32
N THR A 54 -5.49 5.74 -9.49
CA THR A 54 -5.25 7.20 -9.51
C THR A 54 -4.06 7.61 -10.36
N GLU A 55 -3.51 6.69 -11.18
CA GLU A 55 -2.36 6.95 -12.05
C GLU A 55 -1.14 7.53 -11.28
N ALA A 56 -1.00 7.16 -9.99
CA ALA A 56 0.06 7.68 -9.14
C ALA A 56 1.43 7.07 -9.45
N TYR A 57 1.45 5.97 -10.22
CA TYR A 57 2.68 5.35 -10.69
C TYR A 57 3.16 6.01 -11.99
N VAL A 58 4.16 6.86 -11.86
CA VAL A 58 4.78 7.58 -12.98
C VAL A 58 6.11 6.93 -13.33
N VAL A 59 6.31 6.61 -14.62
CA VAL A 59 7.60 6.20 -15.17
C VAL A 59 8.25 7.45 -15.78
N PRO A 60 9.38 7.94 -15.22
CA PRO A 60 10.08 9.06 -15.83
C PRO A 60 10.64 8.63 -17.20
N GLY A 61 10.33 9.41 -18.23
CA GLY A 61 10.79 9.19 -19.61
C GLY A 61 11.47 10.43 -20.19
N PRO A 62 12.22 10.27 -21.30
CA PRO A 62 12.71 11.41 -22.06
C PRO A 62 11.54 12.27 -22.55
N ALA A 63 11.77 13.56 -22.78
CA ALA A 63 10.77 14.45 -23.35
C ALA A 63 10.29 13.86 -24.69
N VAL A 64 8.98 13.77 -24.86
CA VAL A 64 8.38 13.40 -26.15
C VAL A 64 8.49 14.63 -27.04
N GLU A 65 9.30 14.57 -28.10
CA GLU A 65 9.19 15.53 -29.21
C GLU A 65 7.84 15.26 -29.89
N GLU A 66 6.92 16.23 -29.79
CA GLU A 66 5.64 16.19 -30.50
C GLU A 66 5.92 16.30 -32.01
N PRO A 67 5.43 15.36 -32.85
CA PRO A 67 5.59 15.50 -34.29
C PRO A 67 4.81 16.72 -34.79
N GLU A 68 5.46 17.60 -35.57
CA GLU A 68 4.79 18.75 -36.20
C GLU A 68 3.59 18.26 -37.03
N PRO A 69 2.39 18.85 -36.85
CA PRO A 69 1.26 18.55 -37.70
C PRO A 69 1.52 19.11 -39.12
N GLU A 70 1.44 18.25 -40.14
CA GLU A 70 1.39 18.66 -41.57
C GLU A 70 0.09 19.43 -41.92
#